data_AF-E1Z5W8-F1
#
_entry.id   AF-E1Z5W8-F1
#
_cell.length_a   1.000
_cell.length_b   1.000
_cell.length_c   1.000
_cell.angle_alpha   90.00
_cell.angle_beta   90.00
_cell.angle_gamma   90.00
#
_symmetry.space_group_name_H-M   'P 1'
#
loop_
_entity.id
_entity.type
_entity.pdbx_description
1 polymer ?
#
loop_
_entity_poly.entity_id
_entity_poly.type
_entity_poly.pdbx_seq_one_letter_code
_entity_poly.pdbx_strand_id
1 'polypeptide(L)'
;MRAQRMIVHAAADKAQVLSDVRGIIAEQLGTDLDKVAADSKFVDLGADSLDTVEIMMALEEKFDIQLDEEGAEKISTVQEAADLIAAQIDK
;
A
#
# COMPACT_ATOMS: atom_id res chain seq x y z
N MET A 1 -33.06 0.45 -5.35
CA MET A 1 -32.04 0.84 -4.34
C MET A 1 -30.91 -0.18 -4.30
N ARG A 2 -29.95 -0.15 -5.24
CA ARG A 2 -28.77 -1.04 -5.20
C ARG A 2 -27.42 -0.31 -5.17
N ALA A 3 -27.39 1.01 -5.39
CA ALA A 3 -26.14 1.77 -5.45
C ALA A 3 -25.50 2.04 -4.07
N GLN A 4 -26.27 2.06 -2.98
CA GLN A 4 -25.77 2.47 -1.66
C GLN A 4 -24.90 1.38 -0.96
N ARG A 5 -24.98 0.12 -1.38
CA ARG A 5 -24.31 -1.00 -0.70
C ARG A 5 -22.92 -1.33 -1.26
N MET A 6 -22.65 -1.00 -2.52
CA MET A 6 -21.33 -1.21 -3.15
C MET A 6 -20.31 -0.15 -2.72
N ILE A 7 -20.72 1.11 -2.60
CA ILE A 7 -19.81 2.22 -2.25
C ILE A 7 -19.21 2.04 -0.84
N VAL A 8 -19.98 1.48 0.09
CA VAL A 8 -19.55 1.32 1.49
C VAL A 8 -18.56 0.16 1.67
N HIS A 9 -18.63 -0.90 0.85
CA HIS A 9 -17.64 -1.98 0.86
C HIS A 9 -16.32 -1.50 0.27
N ALA A 10 -16.31 -1.01 -0.97
CA ALA A 10 -15.09 -0.55 -1.65
C ALA A 10 -14.35 0.57 -0.88
N ALA A 11 -15.08 1.48 -0.22
CA ALA A 11 -14.45 2.52 0.61
C ALA A 11 -13.87 1.96 1.93
N ALA A 12 -14.51 0.94 2.53
CA ALA A 12 -13.97 0.23 3.69
C ALA A 12 -12.74 -0.60 3.31
N ASP A 13 -12.75 -1.21 2.12
CA ASP A 13 -11.65 -2.01 1.58
C ASP A 13 -10.41 -1.13 1.35
N LYS A 14 -10.56 0.08 0.78
CA LYS A 14 -9.43 1.02 0.60
C LYS A 14 -8.81 1.51 1.90
N ALA A 15 -9.62 1.83 2.91
CA ALA A 15 -9.12 2.25 4.21
C ALA A 15 -8.36 1.11 4.91
N GLN A 16 -8.86 -0.13 4.77
CA GLN A 16 -8.18 -1.31 5.30
C GLN A 16 -6.86 -1.58 4.56
N VAL A 17 -6.86 -1.52 3.22
CA VAL A 17 -5.64 -1.68 2.41
C VAL A 17 -4.59 -0.65 2.83
N LEU A 18 -4.97 0.63 2.97
CA LEU A 18 -4.03 1.65 3.44
C LEU A 18 -3.47 1.33 4.84
N SER A 19 -4.32 0.86 5.76
CA SER A 19 -3.86 0.45 7.09
C SER A 19 -2.85 -0.69 7.05
N ASP A 20 -3.12 -1.70 6.22
CA ASP A 20 -2.26 -2.89 6.08
C ASP A 20 -0.92 -2.52 5.41
N VAL A 21 -0.96 -1.68 4.36
CA VAL A 21 0.23 -1.16 3.68
C VAL A 21 1.12 -0.38 4.66
N ARG A 22 0.52 0.52 5.45
CA ARG A 22 1.25 1.28 6.49
C ARG A 22 1.89 0.34 7.50
N GLY A 23 1.19 -0.72 7.90
CA GLY A 23 1.70 -1.75 8.81
C GLY A 23 2.94 -2.45 8.28
N ILE A 24 2.89 -2.91 7.02
CA ILE A 24 4.02 -3.60 6.37
C ILE A 24 5.24 -2.70 6.24
N ILE A 25 5.03 -1.44 5.84
CA ILE A 25 6.12 -0.47 5.73
C ILE A 25 6.74 -0.18 7.10
N ALA A 26 5.91 -0.03 8.14
CA ALA A 26 6.40 0.19 9.49
C ALA A 26 7.24 -1.00 9.99
N GLU A 27 6.79 -2.22 9.73
CA GLU A 27 7.50 -3.45 10.09
C GLU A 27 8.85 -3.57 9.37
N GLN A 28 8.89 -3.40 8.04
CA GLN A 28 10.13 -3.55 7.27
C GLN A 28 11.15 -2.47 7.55
N LEU A 29 10.71 -1.23 7.78
CA LEU A 29 11.62 -0.14 8.12
C LEU A 29 11.93 -0.07 9.62
N GLY A 30 11.35 -0.95 10.44
CA GLY A 30 11.53 -0.94 11.89
C GLY A 30 11.12 0.37 12.55
N THR A 31 10.06 1.02 12.04
CA THR A 31 9.57 2.33 12.52
C THR A 31 8.16 2.22 13.12
N ASP A 32 7.74 3.26 13.82
CA ASP A 32 6.39 3.31 14.40
C ASP A 32 5.34 3.53 13.30
N LEU A 33 4.23 2.78 13.36
CA LEU A 33 3.11 2.95 12.42
C LEU A 33 2.58 4.39 12.36
N ASP A 34 2.64 5.11 13.49
CA ASP A 34 2.22 6.51 13.61
C ASP A 34 3.09 7.47 12.80
N LYS A 35 4.31 7.07 12.44
CA LYS A 35 5.23 7.86 11.59
C LYS A 35 5.01 7.62 10.10
N VAL A 36 4.31 6.55 9.74
CA VAL A 36 3.99 6.21 8.35
C VAL A 36 2.65 6.87 8.00
N ALA A 37 2.67 8.08 7.46
CA ALA A 37 1.47 8.76 6.99
C ALA A 37 1.17 8.37 5.54
N ALA A 38 -0.08 8.56 5.10
CA ALA A 38 -0.48 8.23 3.73
C ALA A 38 0.29 9.04 2.67
N ASP A 39 0.62 10.29 2.98
CA ASP A 39 1.40 11.19 2.12
C ASP A 39 2.91 11.06 2.31
N SER A 40 3.38 10.21 3.23
CA SER A 40 4.80 9.95 3.44
C SER A 40 5.42 9.34 2.19
N LYS A 41 6.57 9.86 1.79
CA LYS A 41 7.39 9.25 0.75
C LYS A 41 8.25 8.15 1.36
N PHE A 42 8.49 7.08 0.62
CA PHE A 42 9.36 5.99 1.11
C PHE A 42 10.77 6.48 1.44
N VAL A 43 11.31 7.38 0.62
CA VAL A 43 12.62 8.02 0.87
C VAL A 43 12.65 8.85 2.16
N ASP A 44 11.52 9.47 2.54
CA ASP A 44 11.42 10.27 3.77
C ASP A 44 11.29 9.37 5.01
N LEU A 45 10.78 8.15 4.82
CA LEU A 45 10.73 7.10 5.85
C LEU A 45 12.07 6.36 5.99
N GLY A 46 13.06 6.70 5.16
CA GLY A 46 14.38 6.09 5.19
C GLY A 46 14.51 4.78 4.41
N ALA A 47 13.51 4.44 3.58
CA ALA A 47 13.61 3.30 2.68
C ALA A 47 14.64 3.58 1.57
N ASP A 48 15.60 2.67 1.42
CA ASP A 48 16.48 2.66 0.26
C ASP A 48 15.90 1.82 -0.90
N SER A 49 16.69 1.63 -1.95
CA SER A 49 16.25 0.85 -3.13
C SER A 49 16.00 -0.62 -2.81
N LEU A 50 16.74 -1.21 -1.87
CA LEU A 50 16.56 -2.60 -1.44
C LEU A 50 15.33 -2.72 -0.55
N ASP A 51 15.17 -1.81 0.42
CA ASP A 51 13.98 -1.75 1.28
C ASP A 51 12.71 -1.62 0.45
N THR A 52 12.75 -0.80 -0.61
CA THR A 52 11.60 -0.63 -1.52
C THR A 52 11.24 -1.95 -2.21
N VAL A 53 12.23 -2.73 -2.67
CA VAL A 53 11.99 -4.05 -3.27
C VAL A 53 11.39 -5.02 -2.25
N GLU A 54 11.92 -5.07 -1.03
CA GLU A 54 11.42 -5.94 0.04
C GLU A 54 9.99 -5.58 0.48
N ILE A 55 9.69 -4.27 0.58
CA ILE A 55 8.34 -3.77 0.85
C ILE A 55 7.38 -4.21 -0.25
N MET A 56 7.74 -4.03 -1.52
CA MET A 56 6.86 -4.43 -2.64
C MET A 56 6.60 -5.93 -2.64
N MET A 57 7.61 -6.76 -2.42
CA MET A 57 7.45 -8.21 -2.32
C MET A 57 6.54 -8.61 -1.15
N ALA A 58 6.69 -7.97 0.02
CA ALA A 58 5.83 -8.23 1.17
C ALA A 58 4.36 -7.83 0.90
N LEU A 59 4.14 -6.75 0.15
CA LEU A 59 2.81 -6.32 -0.27
C LEU A 59 2.19 -7.31 -1.26
N GLU A 60 2.95 -7.76 -2.26
CA GLU A 60 2.52 -8.79 -3.22
C GLU A 60 2.08 -10.08 -2.51
N GLU A 61 2.90 -10.59 -1.59
CA GLU A 61 2.59 -11.79 -0.82
C GLU A 61 1.38 -11.59 0.09
N LYS A 62 1.27 -10.42 0.75
CA LYS A 62 0.15 -10.12 1.67
C LYS A 62 -1.19 -10.15 0.96
N PHE A 63 -1.26 -9.55 -0.22
CA PHE A 63 -2.51 -9.35 -0.94
C PHE A 63 -2.73 -10.39 -2.05
N ASP A 64 -1.80 -11.33 -2.23
CA ASP A 64 -1.82 -12.34 -3.30
C ASP A 64 -1.96 -11.70 -4.69
N ILE A 65 -1.15 -10.66 -4.94
CA ILE A 65 -1.14 -9.90 -6.19
C ILE A 65 0.23 -9.94 -6.86
N GLN A 66 0.28 -9.52 -8.13
CA GLN A 66 1.52 -9.25 -8.85
C GLN A 66 1.51 -7.80 -9.31
N LEU A 67 2.55 -7.06 -8.92
CA LEU A 67 2.79 -5.70 -9.38
C LEU A 67 3.75 -5.76 -10.58
N ASP A 68 3.43 -5.00 -11.63
CA ASP A 68 4.37 -4.83 -12.72
C ASP A 68 5.50 -3.89 -12.28
N GLU A 69 6.71 -4.17 -12.77
CA GLU A 69 7.92 -3.41 -12.43
C GLU A 69 7.73 -1.91 -12.72
N GLU A 70 7.10 -1.58 -13.86
CA GLU A 70 6.77 -0.20 -14.23
C GLU A 70 5.74 0.48 -13.32
N GLY A 71 4.85 -0.27 -12.68
CA GLY A 71 3.87 0.24 -11.72
C GLY A 71 4.53 0.49 -10.37
N ALA A 72 5.34 -0.47 -9.91
CA ALA A 72 6.09 -0.38 -8.67
C ALA A 72 7.12 0.78 -8.68
N GLU A 73 7.84 0.99 -9.79
CA GLU A 73 8.80 2.09 -9.95
C GLU A 73 8.17 3.48 -9.86
N LYS A 74 6.86 3.60 -10.14
CA LYS A 74 6.15 4.89 -10.07
C LYS A 74 5.64 5.21 -8.67
N ILE A 75 5.69 4.25 -7.75
CA ILE A 75 5.21 4.45 -6.38
C ILE A 75 6.24 5.26 -5.61
N SER A 76 5.84 6.44 -5.16
CA SER A 76 6.67 7.33 -4.36
C SER A 76 6.18 7.43 -2.92
N THR A 77 4.86 7.26 -2.72
CA THR A 77 4.16 7.46 -1.45
C THR A 77 3.40 6.24 -0.98
N VAL A 78 3.12 6.20 0.32
CA VAL A 78 2.30 5.15 0.95
C VAL A 78 0.89 5.08 0.35
N GLN A 79 0.27 6.22 0.08
CA GLN A 79 -1.07 6.28 -0.53
C GLN A 79 -1.07 5.70 -1.94
N GLU A 80 -0.05 6.00 -2.75
CA GLU A 80 0.07 5.45 -4.11
C GLU A 80 0.20 3.93 -4.10
N ALA A 81 0.99 3.37 -3.17
CA ALA A 81 1.04 1.91 -2.97
C ALA A 81 -0.34 1.34 -2.62
N ALA A 82 -1.03 1.94 -1.66
CA ALA A 82 -2.35 1.49 -1.24
C ALA A 82 -3.39 1.57 -2.36
N ASP A 83 -3.38 2.64 -3.16
CA ASP A 83 -4.29 2.81 -4.28
C ASP A 83 -4.03 1.79 -5.39
N LEU A 84 -2.75 1.49 -5.66
CA LEU A 84 -2.36 0.51 -6.66
C LEU A 84 -2.76 -0.91 -6.25
N ILE A 85 -2.57 -1.27 -4.97
CA ILE A 85 -3.03 -2.55 -4.41
C ILE A 85 -4.55 -2.65 -4.46
N ALA A 86 -5.26 -1.60 -4.02
CA ALA A 86 -6.72 -1.56 -4.04
C ALA A 86 -7.27 -1.76 -5.46
N ALA A 87 -6.65 -1.12 -6.46
CA ALA A 87 -7.03 -1.29 -7.86
C ALA A 87 -6.80 -2.71 -8.40
N GLN A 88 -5.94 -3.50 -7.76
CA GLN A 88 -5.60 -4.85 -8.18
C GLN A 88 -6.48 -5.92 -7.54
N ILE A 89 -6.90 -5.72 -6.29
CA ILE A 89 -7.85 -6.61 -5.60
C ILE A 89 -9.32 -6.37 -5.99
N ASP A 90 -9.64 -5.18 -6.52
CA ASP A 90 -10.99 -4.84 -7.01
C ASP A 90 -11.28 -5.39 -8.42
N LYS A 91 -10.33 -6.09 -9.05
CA LYS A 91 -10.47 -6.70 -10.39
C LYS A 91 -11.12 -8.09 -10.33
#